data_AF-A0A8H4UWH1-F1
#
_entry.id   AF-A0A8H4UWH1-F1
#
_cell.length_a   1.000
_cell.length_b   1.000
_cell.length_c   1.000
_cell.angle_alpha   90.00
_cell.angle_beta   90.00
_cell.angle_gamma   90.00
#
_symmetry.space_group_name_H-M   'P 1'
#
loop_
_entity.id
_entity.type
_entity.pdbx_description
1 polymer ?
#
loop_
_entity_poly.entity_id
_entity_poly.type
_entity_poly.pdbx_seq_one_letter_code
_entity_poly.pdbx_strand_id
1 'polypeptide(L)'
;MNNIFEGMIWFFLPASLVITNDIFAYVCGITFGRTQLIKLSPKKTVEGFLGAWICTIIFGYFMTNILMQYKYFICPVTDLGSNIVTGLECTVNPVFIPNTYQLPNWPLLPKTIHVAPMQFHILVFATFASLIAPFGGFFASGLKRTFKIKDFGESIPGHGGITDRMDCQFIMGFFAFMYYQGFI
;
A
#
# COMPACT_ATOMS: atom_id res chain seq x y z
N MET A 1 1.11 -10.73 -15.04
CA MET A 1 1.36 -9.28 -15.19
C MET A 1 0.14 -8.52 -15.71
N ASN A 2 -1.05 -9.12 -15.75
CA ASN A 2 -2.23 -8.47 -16.35
C ASN A 2 -2.76 -7.32 -15.47
N ASN A 3 -2.59 -7.38 -14.15
CA ASN A 3 -3.00 -6.33 -13.21
C ASN A 3 -2.38 -4.94 -13.51
N ILE A 4 -1.15 -4.87 -14.02
CA ILE A 4 -0.50 -3.59 -14.37
C ILE A 4 -1.14 -3.02 -15.64
N PHE A 5 -1.47 -3.88 -16.60
CA PHE A 5 -2.07 -3.48 -17.87
C PHE A 5 -3.56 -3.14 -17.75
N GLU A 6 -4.25 -3.63 -16.72
CA GLU A 6 -5.63 -3.28 -16.40
C GLU A 6 -5.78 -1.91 -15.72
N GLY A 7 -4.66 -1.35 -15.24
CA GLY A 7 -4.62 -0.01 -14.67
C GLY A 7 -3.40 0.17 -13.78
N MET A 8 -2.69 1.29 -13.96
CA MET A 8 -1.48 1.59 -13.18
C MET A 8 -1.76 1.78 -11.68
N ILE A 9 -3.02 2.05 -11.30
CA ILE A 9 -3.44 2.15 -9.90
C ILE A 9 -3.15 0.88 -9.11
N TRP A 10 -3.28 -0.31 -9.71
CA TRP A 10 -3.04 -1.60 -9.07
C TRP A 10 -1.57 -1.87 -8.75
N PHE A 11 -0.66 -1.07 -9.30
CA PHE A 11 0.76 -1.11 -9.00
C PHE A 11 1.18 0.05 -8.10
N PHE A 12 0.87 1.29 -8.51
CA PHE A 12 1.31 2.50 -7.81
C PHE A 12 0.74 2.60 -6.41
N LEU A 13 -0.55 2.30 -6.25
CA LEU A 13 -1.23 2.47 -4.97
C LEU A 13 -0.67 1.49 -3.92
N PRO A 14 -0.62 0.16 -4.13
CA PRO A 14 0.04 -0.77 -3.21
C PRO A 14 1.49 -0.41 -2.86
N ALA A 15 2.29 -0.01 -3.86
CA ALA A 15 3.68 0.37 -3.63
C ALA A 15 3.80 1.61 -2.74
N SER A 16 2.93 2.61 -2.97
CA SER A 16 2.88 3.85 -2.18
C SER A 16 2.46 3.59 -0.73
N LEU A 17 1.57 2.62 -0.47
CA LEU A 17 1.15 2.26 0.89
C LEU A 17 2.31 1.69 1.70
N VAL A 18 3.13 0.83 1.11
CA VAL A 18 4.30 0.25 1.79
C VAL A 18 5.31 1.34 2.15
N ILE A 19 5.63 2.23 1.20
CA ILE A 19 6.54 3.35 1.44
C ILE A 19 6.01 4.24 2.56
N THR A 20 4.72 4.57 2.50
CA THR A 20 4.06 5.42 3.48
C THR A 20 4.05 4.76 4.86
N ASN A 21 3.79 3.47 4.93
CA ASN A 21 3.81 2.71 6.17
C ASN A 21 5.20 2.71 6.81
N ASP A 22 6.28 2.52 6.04
CA ASP A 22 7.64 2.57 6.57
C ASP A 22 8.01 3.96 7.10
N ILE A 23 7.61 5.03 6.40
CA ILE A 23 7.81 6.42 6.85
C ILE A 23 7.06 6.68 8.16
N PHE A 24 5.77 6.35 8.22
CA PHE A 24 4.98 6.60 9.43
C PHE A 24 5.37 5.69 10.58
N ALA A 25 5.82 4.45 10.32
CA ALA A 25 6.35 3.58 11.37
C ALA A 25 7.61 4.17 12.00
N TYR A 26 8.47 4.80 11.20
CA TYR A 26 9.63 5.53 11.68
C TYR A 26 9.24 6.78 12.46
N VAL A 27 8.36 7.63 11.91
CA VAL A 27 7.93 8.88 12.53
C VAL A 27 7.21 8.62 13.85
N CYS A 28 6.16 7.80 13.84
CA CYS A 28 5.42 7.44 15.06
C CYS A 28 6.29 6.65 16.05
N GLY A 29 7.24 5.86 15.53
CA GLY A 29 8.19 5.11 16.34
C GLY A 29 9.13 6.01 17.14
N ILE A 30 9.60 7.13 16.55
CA ILE A 30 10.45 8.09 17.25
C ILE A 30 9.64 8.96 18.22
N THR A 31 8.43 9.38 17.85
CA THR A 31 7.65 10.31 18.68
C THR A 31 6.96 9.64 19.86
N PHE A 32 6.49 8.40 19.69
CA PHE A 32 5.67 7.69 20.70
C PHE A 32 6.22 6.33 21.11
N GLY A 33 7.32 5.86 20.51
CA GLY A 33 7.84 4.53 20.75
C GLY A 33 8.34 4.32 22.18
N ARG A 34 7.75 3.34 22.86
CA ARG A 34 8.15 2.93 24.22
C ARG A 34 8.35 1.43 24.31
N THR A 35 7.49 0.65 23.66
CA THR A 35 7.52 -0.81 23.73
C THR A 35 8.13 -1.42 22.48
N GLN A 36 9.14 -2.27 22.65
CA GLN A 36 9.80 -2.95 21.54
C GLN A 36 8.91 -4.05 20.96
N LEU A 37 8.87 -4.16 19.63
CA LEU A 37 8.07 -5.16 18.94
C LEU A 37 8.77 -6.53 18.90
N ILE A 38 10.06 -6.58 18.55
CA ILE A 38 10.83 -7.82 18.41
C ILE A 38 12.26 -7.61 18.91
N LYS A 39 12.79 -8.54 19.72
CA LYS A 39 14.17 -8.49 20.26
C LYS A 39 15.25 -8.40 19.19
N LEU A 40 15.01 -9.02 18.03
CA LEU A 40 15.90 -8.99 16.86
C LEU A 40 16.04 -7.59 16.24
N SER A 41 15.05 -6.70 16.41
CA SER A 41 15.02 -5.36 15.82
C SER A 41 14.71 -4.32 16.91
N PRO A 42 15.72 -3.87 17.69
CA PRO A 42 15.51 -3.07 18.88
C PRO A 42 14.94 -1.67 18.61
N LYS A 43 14.99 -1.21 17.35
CA LYS A 43 14.49 0.11 16.93
C LYS A 43 13.01 0.12 16.53
N LYS A 44 12.37 -1.05 16.40
CA LYS A 44 10.96 -1.15 15.99
C LYS A 44 10.05 -1.26 17.20
N THR A 45 9.05 -0.38 17.27
CA THR A 45 8.15 -0.24 18.42
C THR A 45 6.71 -0.59 18.08
N VAL A 46 5.94 -1.03 19.08
CA VAL A 46 4.51 -1.37 18.89
C VAL A 46 3.71 -0.11 18.58
N GLU A 47 4.01 1.00 19.26
CA GLU A 47 3.32 2.27 19.04
C GLU A 47 3.61 2.83 17.64
N GLY A 48 4.84 2.68 17.16
CA GLY A 48 5.21 3.04 15.79
C GLY A 48 4.43 2.22 14.76
N PHE A 49 4.31 0.91 14.99
CA PHE A 49 3.55 0.01 14.12
C PHE A 49 2.04 0.33 14.09
N LEU A 50 1.43 0.56 15.26
CA LEU A 50 0.01 0.91 15.36
C LEU A 50 -0.28 2.30 14.74
N GLY A 51 0.59 3.28 15.00
CA GLY A 51 0.48 4.61 14.41
C GLY A 51 0.60 4.56 12.88
N ALA A 52 1.54 3.78 12.36
CA ALA A 52 1.71 3.57 10.93
C ALA A 52 0.46 2.96 10.29
N TRP A 53 -0.18 1.99 10.93
CA TRP A 53 -1.41 1.36 10.42
C TRP A 53 -2.54 2.38 10.21
N ILE A 54 -2.80 3.20 11.24
CA ILE A 54 -3.84 4.24 11.18
C ILE A 54 -3.50 5.28 10.09
N CYS A 55 -2.26 5.78 10.07
CA CYS A 55 -1.82 6.75 9.07
C CYS A 55 -1.88 6.20 7.64
N THR A 56 -1.53 4.92 7.45
CA THR A 56 -1.55 4.26 6.13
C THR A 56 -2.98 4.06 5.62
N ILE A 57 -3.93 3.74 6.50
CA ILE A 57 -5.36 3.68 6.16
C ILE A 57 -5.86 5.06 5.68
N ILE A 58 -5.58 6.12 6.46
CA ILE A 58 -6.02 7.47 6.14
C ILE A 58 -5.40 7.93 4.81
N PHE A 59 -4.10 7.71 4.64
CA PHE A 59 -3.39 8.01 3.41
C PHE A 59 -3.95 7.24 2.22
N GLY A 60 -4.19 5.93 2.36
CA GLY A 60 -4.73 5.09 1.28
C GLY A 60 -6.10 5.55 0.82
N TYR A 61 -6.99 5.89 1.76
CA TYR A 61 -8.32 6.42 1.45
C TYR A 61 -8.23 7.74 0.65
N PHE A 62 -7.39 8.67 1.09
CA PHE A 62 -7.21 9.97 0.42
C PHE A 62 -6.54 9.82 -0.95
N MET A 63 -5.46 9.04 -1.03
CA MET A 63 -4.70 8.80 -2.27
C MET A 63 -5.57 8.13 -3.33
N THR A 64 -6.41 7.17 -2.94
CA THR A 64 -7.38 6.54 -3.86
C THR A 64 -8.34 7.56 -4.45
N ASN A 65 -8.89 8.46 -3.64
CA ASN A 65 -9.78 9.51 -4.13
C ASN A 65 -9.11 10.45 -5.13
N ILE A 66 -7.81 10.76 -4.93
CA ILE A 66 -7.03 11.56 -5.88
C ILE A 66 -6.80 10.78 -7.18
N LEU A 67 -6.28 9.55 -7.09
CA LEU A 67 -5.92 8.77 -8.27
C LEU A 67 -7.13 8.44 -9.14
N MET A 68 -8.30 8.24 -8.54
CA MET A 68 -9.55 7.98 -9.27
C MET A 68 -10.01 9.17 -10.13
N GLN A 69 -9.46 10.37 -9.96
CA GLN A 69 -9.78 11.52 -10.82
C GLN A 69 -9.08 11.46 -12.17
N TYR A 70 -8.00 10.66 -12.27
CA TYR A 70 -7.15 10.59 -13.44
C TYR A 70 -7.39 9.28 -14.20
N LYS A 71 -7.99 9.38 -15.39
CA LYS A 71 -8.28 8.23 -16.27
C LYS A 71 -7.03 7.38 -16.58
N TYR A 72 -5.86 8.00 -16.65
CA TYR A 72 -4.59 7.31 -16.89
C TYR A 72 -4.28 6.20 -15.87
N PHE A 73 -4.68 6.38 -14.60
CA PHE A 73 -4.41 5.38 -13.56
C PHE A 73 -5.45 4.25 -13.53
N ILE A 74 -6.66 4.54 -13.99
CA ILE A 74 -7.81 3.63 -13.90
C ILE A 74 -7.99 2.81 -15.18
N CYS A 75 -7.68 3.41 -16.34
CA CYS A 75 -7.88 2.77 -17.62
C CYS A 75 -6.81 1.72 -17.92
N PRO A 76 -7.19 0.62 -18.59
CA PRO A 76 -6.22 -0.34 -19.10
C PRO A 76 -5.35 0.30 -20.19
N VAL A 77 -4.06 0.00 -20.18
CA VAL A 77 -3.10 0.48 -21.18
C VAL A 77 -3.00 -0.57 -22.28
N THR A 78 -3.76 -0.39 -23.37
CA THR A 78 -3.73 -1.27 -24.55
C THR A 78 -2.74 -0.82 -25.60
N ASP A 79 -2.44 0.49 -25.67
CA ASP A 79 -1.55 1.07 -26.67
C ASP A 79 -0.35 1.78 -26.02
N LEU A 80 0.86 1.35 -26.39
CA LEU A 80 2.15 1.92 -25.93
C LEU A 80 2.36 3.40 -26.32
N GLY A 81 1.53 3.95 -27.21
CA GLY A 81 1.56 5.35 -27.63
C GLY A 81 0.68 6.29 -26.78
N SER A 82 -0.08 5.74 -25.84
CA SER A 82 -1.01 6.51 -25.01
C SER A 82 -0.28 7.14 -23.81
N ASN A 83 -0.06 8.45 -23.88
CA ASN A 83 0.58 9.26 -22.85
C ASN A 83 -0.46 10.13 -22.11
N ILE A 84 -0.07 10.75 -21.00
CA ILE A 84 -0.90 11.67 -20.18
C ILE A 84 -1.60 12.76 -21.04
N VAL A 85 -1.01 13.11 -22.19
CA VAL A 85 -1.48 14.17 -23.11
C VAL A 85 -2.53 13.65 -24.11
N THR A 86 -2.46 12.38 -24.50
CA THR A 86 -3.43 11.74 -25.40
C THR A 86 -4.50 11.11 -24.52
N GLY A 87 -5.66 11.76 -24.40
CA GLY A 87 -6.74 11.25 -23.54
C GLY A 87 -7.09 9.81 -23.89
N LEU A 88 -6.93 8.88 -22.93
CA LEU A 88 -7.47 7.53 -23.05
C LEU A 88 -8.99 7.57 -22.87
N GLU A 89 -9.71 7.05 -23.87
CA GLU A 89 -11.10 6.68 -23.71
C GLU A 89 -11.17 5.19 -23.43
N CYS A 90 -11.60 4.84 -22.21
CA CYS A 90 -11.80 3.46 -21.80
C CYS A 90 -13.14 3.31 -21.08
N THR A 91 -13.67 2.09 -21.09
CA THR A 91 -14.77 1.70 -20.20
C THR A 91 -14.21 1.49 -18.80
N VAL A 92 -14.58 2.38 -17.87
CA VAL A 92 -14.10 2.34 -16.48
C VAL A 92 -14.66 1.10 -15.77
N ASN A 93 -13.80 0.37 -15.05
CA ASN A 93 -14.22 -0.76 -14.23
C ASN A 93 -15.20 -0.29 -13.13
N PRO A 94 -16.34 -0.98 -12.90
CA PRO A 94 -17.34 -0.61 -11.90
C PRO A 94 -16.80 -0.46 -10.48
N VAL A 95 -15.65 -1.06 -10.15
CA VAL A 95 -14.96 -0.88 -8.87
C VAL A 95 -14.64 0.59 -8.57
N PHE A 96 -14.44 1.42 -9.60
CA PHE A 96 -14.12 2.84 -9.46
C PHE A 96 -15.35 3.76 -9.51
N ILE A 97 -16.55 3.22 -9.81
CA ILE A 97 -17.78 4.01 -9.91
C ILE A 97 -18.41 4.15 -8.51
N PRO A 98 -18.67 5.39 -8.03
CA PRO A 98 -19.29 5.61 -6.73
C PRO A 98 -20.72 5.07 -6.67
N ASN A 99 -21.02 4.23 -5.67
CA ASN A 99 -22.37 3.77 -5.39
C ASN A 99 -22.97 4.53 -4.19
N THR A 100 -24.29 4.72 -4.19
CA THR A 100 -25.02 5.34 -3.08
C THR A 100 -25.46 4.27 -2.08
N TYR A 101 -24.98 4.37 -0.85
CA TYR A 101 -25.43 3.52 0.25
C TYR A 101 -26.32 4.32 1.20
N GLN A 102 -27.47 3.73 1.55
CA GLN A 102 -28.38 4.29 2.55
C GLN A 102 -28.05 3.70 3.92
N LEU A 103 -27.74 4.55 4.89
CA LEU A 103 -27.39 4.14 6.25
C LEU A 103 -28.62 4.06 7.14
N PRO A 104 -28.63 3.18 8.16
CA PRO A 104 -29.68 3.17 9.17
C PRO A 104 -29.74 4.54 9.87
N ASN A 105 -30.94 4.96 10.28
CA ASN A 105 -31.17 6.26 10.93
C ASN A 105 -30.44 6.32 12.29
N TRP A 106 -29.16 6.71 12.27
CA TRP A 106 -28.37 7.06 13.43
C TRP A 106 -28.27 8.58 13.52
N PRO A 107 -28.52 9.21 14.69
CA PRO A 107 -28.65 10.66 14.81
C PRO A 107 -27.38 11.47 14.44
N LEU A 108 -26.23 10.81 14.41
CA LEU A 108 -24.91 11.43 14.15
C LEU A 108 -24.38 11.21 12.73
N LEU A 109 -25.01 10.37 11.92
CA LEU A 109 -24.49 9.95 10.60
C LEU A 109 -25.39 10.44 9.46
N PRO A 110 -24.82 10.83 8.31
CA PRO A 110 -25.60 11.20 7.14
C PRO A 110 -26.41 10.01 6.63
N LYS A 111 -27.63 10.28 6.15
CA LYS A 111 -28.55 9.23 5.64
C LYS A 111 -28.06 8.55 4.36
N THR A 112 -27.23 9.24 3.57
CA THR A 112 -26.69 8.76 2.29
C THR A 112 -25.20 9.03 2.20
N ILE A 113 -24.42 8.03 1.80
CA ILE A 113 -22.99 8.17 1.52
C ILE A 113 -22.67 7.70 0.10
N HIS A 114 -21.79 8.44 -0.57
CA HIS A 114 -21.26 8.09 -1.89
C HIS A 114 -19.87 7.49 -1.72
N VAL A 115 -19.75 6.18 -1.92
CA VAL A 115 -18.48 5.48 -1.74
C VAL A 115 -18.27 4.55 -2.93
N ALA A 116 -17.11 4.66 -3.58
CA ALA A 116 -16.71 3.71 -4.61
C ALA A 116 -16.27 2.38 -3.96
N PRO A 117 -16.62 1.22 -4.54
CA PRO A 117 -16.16 -0.09 -4.05
C PRO A 117 -14.63 -0.16 -3.84
N MET A 118 -13.86 0.55 -4.66
CA MET A 118 -12.41 0.70 -4.53
C MET A 118 -11.95 1.13 -3.12
N GLN A 119 -12.76 1.94 -2.41
CA GLN A 119 -12.45 2.38 -1.06
C GLN A 119 -12.44 1.23 -0.03
N PHE A 120 -13.22 0.17 -0.25
CA PHE A 120 -13.15 -1.02 0.60
C PHE A 120 -11.92 -1.86 0.29
N HIS A 121 -11.60 -2.02 -0.99
CA HIS A 121 -10.39 -2.74 -1.40
C HIS A 121 -9.13 -2.07 -0.86
N ILE A 122 -9.03 -0.73 -0.92
CA ILE A 122 -7.85 -0.03 -0.39
C ILE A 122 -7.70 -0.19 1.13
N LEU A 123 -8.79 -0.31 1.89
CA LEU A 123 -8.70 -0.59 3.32
C LEU A 123 -8.06 -1.96 3.59
N VAL A 124 -8.39 -2.97 2.79
CA VAL A 124 -7.76 -4.29 2.86
C VAL A 124 -6.28 -4.19 2.50
N PHE A 125 -5.95 -3.50 1.41
CA PHE A 125 -4.56 -3.26 0.99
C PHE A 125 -3.73 -2.51 2.04
N ALA A 126 -4.24 -1.42 2.60
CA ALA A 126 -3.56 -0.64 3.63
C ALA A 126 -3.34 -1.46 4.90
N THR A 127 -4.34 -2.27 5.30
CA THR A 127 -4.23 -3.17 6.45
C THR A 127 -3.19 -4.26 6.20
N PHE A 128 -3.17 -4.86 5.01
CA PHE A 128 -2.17 -5.85 4.64
C PHE A 128 -0.75 -5.24 4.58
N ALA A 129 -0.61 -4.06 3.97
CA ALA A 129 0.66 -3.34 3.84
C ALA A 129 1.27 -2.97 5.20
N SER A 130 0.44 -2.72 6.21
CA SER A 130 0.91 -2.38 7.56
C SER A 130 1.10 -3.62 8.43
N LEU A 131 0.14 -4.54 8.45
CA LEU A 131 0.16 -5.66 9.39
C LEU A 131 1.01 -6.83 8.89
N ILE A 132 0.97 -7.15 7.59
CA ILE A 132 1.53 -8.39 7.06
C ILE A 132 2.82 -8.13 6.28
N ALA A 133 2.83 -7.16 5.37
CA ALA A 133 4.00 -6.90 4.51
C ALA A 133 5.32 -6.65 5.29
N PRO A 134 5.35 -5.96 6.45
CA PRO A 134 6.59 -5.73 7.20
C PRO A 134 7.24 -7.02 7.75
N PHE A 135 6.49 -8.13 7.82
CA PHE A 135 7.05 -9.44 8.17
C PHE A 135 8.05 -9.96 7.14
N GLY A 136 7.95 -9.56 5.87
CA GLY A 136 9.00 -9.82 4.88
C GLY A 136 10.33 -9.21 5.30
N GLY A 137 10.31 -7.92 5.67
CA GLY A 137 11.50 -7.23 6.17
C GLY A 137 12.02 -7.80 7.50
N PHE A 138 11.12 -8.30 8.39
CA PHE A 138 11.53 -9.00 9.60
C PHE A 138 12.23 -10.32 9.31
N PHE A 139 11.69 -11.11 8.39
CA PHE A 139 12.28 -12.38 7.95
C PHE A 139 13.65 -12.17 7.31
N ALA A 140 13.75 -11.21 6.38
CA ALA A 140 15.01 -10.81 5.75
C ALA A 140 16.03 -10.36 6.79
N SER A 141 15.61 -9.53 7.76
CA SER A 141 16.46 -9.11 8.88
C SER A 141 16.94 -10.31 9.72
N GLY A 142 16.08 -11.30 9.97
CA GLY A 142 16.44 -12.53 10.68
C GLY A 142 17.50 -13.34 9.95
N LEU A 143 17.29 -13.57 8.65
CA LEU A 143 18.23 -14.30 7.80
C LEU A 143 19.62 -13.66 7.82
N LYS A 144 19.69 -12.34 7.71
CA LYS A 144 20.95 -11.58 7.78
C LYS A 144 21.70 -11.81 9.09
N ARG A 145 20.99 -11.82 10.24
CA ARG A 145 21.63 -12.05 11.55
C ARG A 145 22.16 -13.46 11.70
N THR A 146 21.49 -14.47 11.12
CA THR A 146 21.98 -15.86 11.12
C THR A 146 23.30 -16.00 10.37
N PHE A 147 23.46 -15.30 9.24
CA PHE A 147 24.70 -15.29 8.47
C PHE A 147 25.75 -14.29 8.98
N LYS A 148 25.50 -13.60 10.10
CA LYS A 148 26.36 -12.54 10.66
C LYS A 148 26.63 -11.39 9.67
N ILE A 149 25.74 -11.18 8.71
CA ILE A 149 25.76 -10.05 7.78
C ILE A 149 24.75 -8.99 8.22
N LYS A 150 24.99 -7.73 7.85
CA LYS A 150 24.09 -6.62 8.17
C LYS A 150 23.14 -6.28 7.03
N ASP A 151 23.67 -6.29 5.81
CA ASP A 151 23.02 -5.92 4.56
C ASP A 151 23.33 -7.01 3.52
N PHE A 152 22.39 -7.31 2.61
CA PHE A 152 22.59 -8.38 1.60
C PHE A 152 23.60 -7.98 0.51
N GLY A 153 23.94 -6.70 0.42
CA GLY A 153 24.95 -6.17 -0.49
C GLY A 153 25.11 -4.66 -0.33
N GLU A 154 26.05 -4.09 -1.09
CA GLU A 154 26.30 -2.66 -1.17
C GLU A 154 25.89 -2.13 -2.56
N SER A 155 24.61 -2.28 -2.91
CA SER A 155 24.11 -1.84 -4.21
C SER A 155 24.13 -0.31 -4.34
N ILE A 156 23.96 0.42 -3.24
CA ILE A 156 24.01 1.88 -3.21
C ILE A 156 25.03 2.33 -2.16
N PRO A 157 26.09 3.06 -2.55
CA PRO A 157 27.12 3.51 -1.63
C PRO A 157 26.50 4.35 -0.49
N GLY A 158 26.72 3.91 0.75
CA GLY A 158 26.20 4.56 1.96
C GLY A 158 24.71 4.32 2.27
N HIS A 159 23.99 3.51 1.49
CA HIS A 159 22.53 3.33 1.61
C HIS A 159 22.06 1.87 1.70
N GLY A 160 23.00 0.91 1.66
CA GLY A 160 22.76 -0.53 1.81
C GLY A 160 22.40 -1.23 0.50
N GLY A 161 21.80 -2.42 0.61
CA GLY A 161 21.38 -3.24 -0.53
C GLY A 161 20.02 -2.84 -1.10
N ILE A 162 19.82 -2.98 -2.41
CA ILE A 162 18.49 -2.83 -3.03
C ILE A 162 17.51 -3.89 -2.50
N THR A 163 17.99 -5.11 -2.29
CA THR A 163 17.18 -6.22 -1.76
C THR A 163 16.53 -5.85 -0.44
N ASP A 164 17.29 -5.25 0.48
CA ASP A 164 16.82 -4.81 1.81
C ASP A 164 15.67 -3.77 1.76
N ARG A 165 15.48 -3.11 0.61
CA ARG A 165 14.42 -2.12 0.38
C ARG A 165 13.20 -2.70 -0.33
N MET A 166 13.36 -3.84 -0.99
CA MET A 166 12.32 -4.45 -1.82
C MET A 166 11.61 -5.61 -1.12
N ASP A 167 12.09 -6.08 0.03
CA ASP A 167 11.51 -7.22 0.77
C ASP A 167 10.00 -7.09 1.01
N CYS A 168 9.56 -5.94 1.54
CA CYS A 168 8.14 -5.66 1.78
C CYS A 168 7.36 -5.40 0.48
N GLN A 169 8.02 -4.81 -0.52
CA GLN A 169 7.43 -4.49 -1.83
C GLN A 169 7.10 -5.75 -2.62
N PHE A 170 7.95 -6.78 -2.56
CA PHE A 170 7.70 -8.06 -3.22
C PHE A 170 6.48 -8.77 -2.64
N ILE A 171 6.36 -8.83 -1.30
CA ILE A 171 5.20 -9.43 -0.64
C ILE A 171 3.93 -8.66 -1.00
N MET A 172 3.98 -7.33 -0.99
CA MET A 172 2.85 -6.50 -1.35
C MET A 172 2.44 -6.66 -2.82
N GLY A 173 3.40 -6.69 -3.74
CA GLY A 173 3.15 -6.89 -5.17
C GLY A 173 2.52 -8.25 -5.47
N PHE A 174 3.00 -9.31 -4.80
CA PHE A 174 2.40 -10.64 -4.91
C PHE A 174 0.97 -10.67 -4.38
N PHE A 175 0.74 -10.07 -3.20
CA PHE A 175 -0.61 -9.94 -2.63
C PHE A 175 -1.54 -9.15 -3.56
N ALA A 176 -1.08 -8.03 -4.13
CA ALA A 176 -1.87 -7.25 -5.07
C ALA A 176 -2.24 -8.00 -6.33
N PHE A 177 -1.33 -8.82 -6.86
CA PHE A 177 -1.64 -9.68 -8.00
C PHE A 177 -2.70 -10.73 -7.64
N MET A 178 -2.54 -11.46 -6.54
CA MET A 178 -3.50 -12.48 -6.12
C MET A 178 -4.88 -11.87 -5.78
N TYR A 179 -4.87 -10.75 -5.06
CA TYR A 179 -6.09 -10.06 -4.65
C TYR A 179 -6.87 -9.56 -5.86
N TYR A 180 -6.17 -9.00 -6.86
CA TYR A 180 -6.78 -8.60 -8.11
C TYR A 180 -7.46 -9.77 -8.82
N GLN A 181 -6.74 -10.89 -9.02
CA GLN A 181 -7.30 -12.05 -9.73
C GLN A 181 -8.46 -12.73 -8.97
N GLY A 182 -8.54 -12.57 -7.65
CA GLY A 182 -9.55 -13.23 -6.83
C GLY A 182 -10.79 -12.41 -6.52
N PHE A 183 -10.66 -11.08 -6.40
CA PHE A 183 -11.70 -10.21 -5.85
C PHE A 183 -12.13 -9.05 -6.76
N ILE A 184 -11.44 -8.83 -7.89
CA ILE A 184 -11.70 -7.73 -8.83
C ILE A 184 -12.00 -8.32 -10.20
#